data_AF-A0A1G8PVC5-F1
#
_entry.id   AF-A0A1G8PVC5-F1
#
_cell.length_a   1.000
_cell.length_b   1.000
_cell.length_c   1.000
_cell.angle_alpha   90.00
_cell.angle_beta   90.00
_cell.angle_gamma   90.00
#
_symmetry.space_group_name_H-M   'P 1'
#
loop_
_entity.id
_entity.type
_entity.pdbx_description
1 polymer ?
#
loop_
_entity_poly.entity_id
_entity_poly.type
_entity_poly.pdbx_seq_one_letter_code
_entity_poly.pdbx_strand_id
1 'polypeptide(L)'
;MSLKRFMLVIIISCLAIAVPGLATPLPTSAEEVKMENLSLIPGGDSVGIELNTNGVVIMGKNPEAPAGFLKKVKEGDIIKKADGHSLSNVQQLSSIIQKAGKKERPLSLEMTRGSDSFEASVRPYQNESSDYAIGLYVKDKISGIGTLTFTNPKDDSFGALGHVIRQPGIANSKEVDEGTIARSNVTSIRRGEEGMPGEKHAEFDVSSDKMGVVSINSSFGVFGKLNKKDAKLEERSALPVKRAADVKKGPAKIRTVVEGDKIEEYDIEIVENNPDSKPSTKGLVIKITDERLLEQTGGIVQGMSGSPIIQDDHIVGAVTHVFVNDSTSGYGVHIEWMIEESMNK
;
A
#
# COMPACT_ATOMS: atom_id res chain seq x y z
N MET A 1 0.41 -47.58 -71.76
CA MET A 1 1.41 -46.93 -70.88
C MET A 1 0.64 -45.92 -70.03
N SER A 2 0.47 -45.96 -68.71
CA SER A 2 1.05 -46.66 -67.55
C SER A 2 -0.05 -46.65 -66.46
N LEU A 3 -0.73 -47.75 -66.17
CA LEU A 3 -0.67 -48.59 -64.95
C LEU A 3 -0.10 -48.00 -63.64
N LYS A 4 -0.84 -48.28 -62.54
CA LYS A 4 -0.52 -48.26 -61.08
C LYS A 4 -0.71 -46.90 -60.38
N ARG A 5 -1.46 -46.73 -59.27
CA ARG A 5 -1.78 -47.62 -58.13
C ARG A 5 -3.10 -47.20 -57.41
N PHE A 6 -3.84 -48.21 -56.95
CA PHE A 6 -4.97 -48.19 -56.00
C PHE A 6 -4.58 -47.66 -54.61
N MET A 7 -5.51 -47.01 -53.87
CA MET A 7 -6.00 -47.56 -52.59
C MET A 7 -7.29 -46.89 -52.08
N LEU A 8 -8.13 -47.77 -51.54
CA LEU A 8 -9.49 -47.66 -51.03
C LEU A 8 -9.60 -46.78 -49.77
N VAL A 9 -10.57 -45.85 -49.73
CA VAL A 9 -10.97 -45.14 -48.49
C VAL A 9 -12.08 -45.94 -47.81
N ILE A 10 -11.77 -46.54 -46.66
CA ILE A 10 -12.75 -47.14 -45.74
C ILE A 10 -13.17 -46.04 -44.76
N ILE A 11 -14.45 -45.67 -44.77
CA ILE A 11 -15.06 -44.81 -43.75
C ILE A 11 -15.35 -45.69 -42.54
N ILE A 12 -14.57 -45.53 -41.47
CA ILE A 12 -14.89 -46.11 -40.15
C ILE A 12 -15.62 -45.05 -39.35
N SER A 13 -16.92 -45.25 -39.15
CA SER A 13 -17.72 -44.52 -38.18
C SER A 13 -17.35 -44.97 -36.77
N CYS A 14 -16.52 -44.20 -36.06
CA CYS A 14 -16.31 -44.39 -34.62
C CYS A 14 -17.48 -43.82 -33.83
N LEU A 15 -18.37 -44.71 -33.42
CA LEU A 15 -19.39 -44.50 -32.40
C LEU A 15 -18.67 -44.39 -31.04
N ALA A 16 -18.53 -43.18 -30.51
CA ALA A 16 -17.99 -42.97 -29.17
C ALA A 16 -19.08 -43.33 -28.14
N ILE A 17 -18.91 -44.48 -27.51
CA ILE A 17 -19.71 -44.94 -26.37
C ILE A 17 -19.32 -44.06 -25.18
N ALA A 18 -20.25 -43.23 -24.70
CA ALA A 18 -20.10 -42.46 -23.47
C ALA A 18 -20.12 -43.41 -22.27
N VAL A 19 -18.95 -43.65 -21.66
CA VAL A 19 -18.85 -44.26 -20.35
C VAL A 19 -19.12 -43.15 -19.31
N PRO A 20 -20.09 -43.32 -18.39
CA PRO A 20 -20.29 -42.37 -17.30
C PRO A 20 -19.16 -42.55 -16.29
N GLY A 21 -18.03 -41.89 -16.55
CA GLY A 21 -16.95 -41.74 -15.59
C GLY A 21 -17.33 -40.68 -14.55
N LEU A 22 -17.26 -41.05 -13.27
CA LEU A 22 -17.30 -40.12 -12.15
C LEU A 22 -16.32 -38.98 -12.41
N ALA A 23 -16.84 -37.79 -12.72
CA ALA A 23 -16.08 -36.57 -12.62
C ALA A 23 -15.80 -36.34 -11.12
N THR A 24 -14.63 -36.76 -10.67
CA THR A 24 -14.09 -36.30 -9.39
C THR A 24 -13.95 -34.79 -9.50
N PRO A 25 -14.68 -33.98 -8.69
CA PRO A 25 -14.45 -32.56 -8.69
C PRO A 25 -12.99 -32.31 -8.31
N LEU A 26 -12.31 -31.47 -9.07
CA LEU A 26 -11.02 -30.92 -8.67
C LEU A 26 -11.19 -30.29 -7.27
N PRO A 27 -10.23 -30.44 -6.35
CA PRO A 27 -10.34 -29.80 -5.05
C PRO A 27 -10.20 -28.28 -5.24
N THR A 28 -11.34 -27.59 -5.35
CA THR A 28 -11.44 -26.16 -5.10
C THR A 28 -11.31 -25.99 -3.59
N SER A 29 -10.09 -25.79 -3.10
CA SER A 29 -9.85 -25.50 -1.69
C SER A 29 -8.96 -24.27 -1.57
N ALA A 30 -9.45 -23.14 -2.05
CA ALA A 30 -9.34 -21.95 -1.21
C ALA A 30 -10.38 -22.19 -0.11
N GLU A 31 -9.95 -22.46 1.12
CA GLU A 31 -10.87 -22.43 2.25
C GLU A 31 -11.52 -21.04 2.23
N GLU A 32 -12.82 -20.97 1.89
CA GLU A 32 -13.61 -19.78 2.18
C GLU A 32 -13.47 -19.54 3.68
N VAL A 33 -12.68 -18.54 4.06
CA VAL A 33 -12.60 -18.11 5.45
C VAL A 33 -14.01 -17.65 5.81
N LYS A 34 -14.72 -18.47 6.58
CA LYS A 34 -16.03 -18.11 7.10
C LYS A 34 -15.84 -16.92 8.05
N MET A 35 -16.07 -15.73 7.52
CA MET A 35 -16.04 -14.44 8.22
C MET A 35 -16.82 -14.47 9.55
N GLU A 36 -17.84 -15.32 9.64
CA GLU A 36 -18.72 -15.55 10.81
C GLU A 36 -17.97 -15.91 12.10
N ASN A 37 -16.75 -16.46 12.03
CA ASN A 37 -15.94 -16.80 13.22
C ASN A 37 -14.59 -16.09 13.26
N LEU A 38 -14.42 -15.02 12.47
CA LEU A 38 -13.17 -14.28 12.44
C LEU A 38 -13.17 -13.20 13.53
N SER A 39 -12.19 -13.29 14.42
CA SER A 39 -11.90 -12.25 15.41
C SER A 39 -10.50 -11.70 15.18
N LEU A 40 -10.38 -10.38 15.22
CA LEU A 40 -9.13 -9.67 15.00
C LEU A 40 -8.86 -8.75 16.18
N ILE A 41 -7.59 -8.53 16.49
CA ILE A 41 -7.20 -7.52 17.48
C ILE A 41 -7.33 -6.14 16.80
N PRO A 42 -8.22 -5.26 17.28
CA PRO A 42 -8.29 -3.90 16.75
C PRO A 42 -6.99 -3.14 17.10
N GLY A 43 -6.40 -2.52 16.08
CA GLY A 43 -5.23 -1.67 16.23
C GLY A 43 -5.60 -0.30 16.80
N GLY A 44 -5.33 0.74 16.04
CA GLY A 44 -5.42 2.15 16.44
C GLY A 44 -4.04 2.79 16.62
N ASP A 45 -2.97 2.00 16.64
CA ASP A 45 -1.58 2.45 16.77
C ASP A 45 -1.18 3.36 15.61
N SER A 46 -0.52 4.48 15.91
CA SER A 46 0.21 5.24 14.90
C SER A 46 1.40 4.42 14.41
N VAL A 47 1.51 4.25 13.09
CA VAL A 47 2.57 3.46 12.46
C VAL A 47 3.21 4.23 11.32
N GLY A 48 4.52 4.09 11.23
CA GLY A 48 5.31 4.48 10.06
C GLY A 48 5.41 3.30 9.11
N ILE A 49 5.16 3.55 7.83
CA ILE A 49 5.33 2.54 6.78
C ILE A 49 6.37 3.05 5.80
N GLU A 50 7.37 2.22 5.53
CA GLU A 50 8.41 2.46 4.54
C GLU A 50 8.38 1.34 3.50
N LEU A 51 8.08 1.67 2.25
CA LEU A 51 8.04 0.74 1.13
C LEU A 51 9.23 0.97 0.20
N ASN A 52 9.86 -0.10 -0.26
CA ASN A 52 10.92 0.00 -1.25
C ASN A 52 10.31 0.22 -2.63
N THR A 53 10.97 0.99 -3.48
CA THR A 53 10.61 1.07 -4.90
C THR A 53 11.45 0.11 -5.72
N ASN A 54 10.85 -0.45 -6.77
CA ASN A 54 11.55 -1.32 -7.69
C ASN A 54 12.42 -0.46 -8.63
N GLY A 55 13.57 -0.02 -8.14
CA GLY A 55 14.45 0.95 -8.80
C GLY A 55 14.49 2.29 -8.07
N VAL A 56 15.12 3.28 -8.69
CA VAL A 56 15.36 4.60 -8.10
C VAL A 56 14.52 5.66 -8.83
N VAL A 57 13.61 6.29 -8.11
CA VAL A 57 12.62 7.25 -8.62
C VAL A 57 13.22 8.66 -8.69
N ILE A 58 13.00 9.35 -9.80
CA ILE A 58 13.38 10.76 -9.96
C ILE A 58 12.38 11.66 -9.25
N MET A 59 12.88 12.43 -8.30
CA MET A 59 12.12 13.39 -7.48
C MET A 59 12.28 14.84 -7.94
N GLY A 60 13.31 15.11 -8.73
CA GLY A 60 13.59 16.45 -9.21
C GLY A 60 14.90 16.51 -9.96
N LYS A 61 15.25 17.71 -10.40
CA LYS A 61 16.47 17.97 -11.19
C LYS A 61 17.21 19.16 -10.62
N ASN A 62 18.53 19.11 -10.63
CA ASN A 62 19.35 20.27 -10.34
C ASN A 62 19.34 21.19 -11.58
N PRO A 63 18.82 22.43 -11.49
CA PRO A 63 18.75 23.35 -12.63
C PRO A 63 20.13 23.79 -13.15
N GLU A 64 21.18 23.69 -12.33
CA GLU A 64 22.56 24.06 -12.68
C GLU A 64 23.32 22.92 -13.39
N ALA A 65 22.75 21.71 -13.42
CA ALA A 65 23.38 20.58 -14.07
C ALA A 65 23.28 20.65 -15.60
N PRO A 66 24.18 19.97 -16.35
CA PRO A 66 24.14 19.94 -17.81
C PRO A 66 22.77 19.51 -18.37
N ALA A 67 22.09 20.44 -19.05
CA ALA A 67 20.69 20.29 -19.41
C ALA A 67 20.38 19.15 -20.41
N GLY A 68 21.38 18.66 -21.16
CA GLY A 68 21.18 17.69 -22.25
C GLY A 68 20.47 16.41 -21.80
N PHE A 69 21.01 15.74 -20.78
CA PHE A 69 20.39 14.54 -20.19
C PHE A 69 19.06 14.88 -19.48
N LEU A 70 19.02 15.99 -18.75
CA LEU A 70 17.86 16.41 -17.96
C LEU A 70 16.60 16.67 -18.79
N LYS A 71 16.72 16.97 -20.09
CA LYS A 71 15.59 17.12 -21.02
C LYS A 71 14.90 15.80 -21.37
N LYS A 72 15.57 14.65 -21.19
CA LYS A 72 15.04 13.32 -21.55
C LYS A 72 14.22 12.68 -20.42
N VAL A 73 14.51 13.05 -19.19
CA VAL A 73 13.91 12.48 -17.97
C VAL A 73 12.84 13.41 -17.40
N LYS A 74 11.96 12.90 -16.55
CA LYS A 74 10.90 13.62 -15.84
C LYS A 74 10.83 13.12 -14.40
N GLU A 75 10.25 13.93 -13.52
CA GLU A 75 9.87 13.47 -12.18
C GLU A 75 8.87 12.31 -12.32
N GLY A 76 9.03 11.30 -11.46
CA GLY A 76 8.28 10.05 -11.53
C GLY A 76 8.90 8.98 -12.43
N ASP A 77 9.85 9.32 -13.31
CA ASP A 77 10.58 8.28 -14.03
C ASP A 77 11.39 7.42 -13.05
N ILE A 78 11.47 6.11 -13.29
CA ILE A 78 12.18 5.16 -12.42
C ILE A 78 13.41 4.62 -13.14
N ILE A 79 14.60 4.81 -12.55
CA ILE A 79 15.84 4.21 -13.02
C ILE A 79 15.88 2.75 -12.53
N LYS A 80 15.73 1.81 -13.45
CA LYS A 80 15.73 0.37 -13.17
C LYS A 80 17.13 -0.21 -13.17
N LYS A 81 17.97 0.21 -14.13
CA LYS A 81 19.36 -0.23 -14.24
C LYS A 81 20.31 0.92 -14.54
N ALA A 82 21.55 0.75 -14.10
CA ALA A 82 22.67 1.62 -14.43
C ALA A 82 23.86 0.75 -14.90
N ASP A 83 24.37 0.99 -16.10
CA ASP A 83 25.37 0.16 -16.79
C ASP A 83 25.02 -1.34 -16.75
N GLY A 84 23.76 -1.68 -17.04
CA GLY A 84 23.25 -3.06 -17.04
C GLY A 84 23.06 -3.69 -15.65
N HIS A 85 23.40 -3.00 -14.57
CA HIS A 85 23.18 -3.48 -13.21
C HIS A 85 21.82 -3.01 -12.69
N SER A 86 20.97 -3.95 -12.26
CA SER A 86 19.69 -3.62 -11.61
C SER A 86 19.93 -2.83 -10.32
N LEU A 87 19.11 -1.81 -10.12
CA LEU A 87 19.15 -0.94 -8.95
C LEU A 87 18.03 -1.31 -7.98
N SER A 88 18.38 -1.44 -6.71
CA SER A 88 17.43 -1.57 -5.60
C SER A 88 17.56 -0.45 -4.58
N ASN A 89 18.59 0.39 -4.68
CA ASN A 89 18.76 1.54 -3.79
C ASN A 89 19.60 2.67 -4.39
N VAL A 90 19.52 3.85 -3.76
CA VAL A 90 20.26 5.06 -4.16
C VAL A 90 21.77 4.86 -4.02
N GLN A 91 22.24 4.09 -3.04
CA GLN A 91 23.68 3.87 -2.82
C GLN A 91 24.33 3.11 -3.99
N GLN A 92 23.64 2.13 -4.57
CA GLN A 92 24.09 1.43 -5.77
C GLN A 92 24.23 2.39 -6.96
N LEU A 93 23.21 3.22 -7.20
CA LEU A 93 23.26 4.22 -8.26
C LEU A 93 24.42 5.19 -8.06
N SER A 94 24.58 5.72 -6.85
CA SER A 94 25.69 6.62 -6.48
C SER A 94 27.05 5.96 -6.73
N SER A 95 27.25 4.71 -6.30
CA SER A 95 28.50 3.97 -6.53
C SER A 95 28.84 3.83 -8.02
N ILE A 96 27.83 3.55 -8.86
CA ILE A 96 28.01 3.42 -10.31
C ILE A 96 28.36 4.78 -10.94
N ILE A 97 27.68 5.86 -10.53
CA ILE A 97 27.98 7.23 -10.98
C ILE A 97 29.43 7.61 -10.64
N GLN A 98 29.87 7.36 -9.40
CA GLN A 98 31.25 7.66 -8.98
C GLN A 98 32.28 6.88 -9.81
N LYS A 99 32.03 5.60 -10.08
CA LYS A 99 32.92 4.77 -10.91
C LYS A 99 32.97 5.25 -12.37
N ALA A 100 31.84 5.65 -12.94
CA ALA A 100 31.77 6.15 -14.32
C ALA A 100 32.47 7.51 -14.44
N GLY A 101 32.24 8.41 -13.48
CA GLY A 101 32.87 9.73 -13.42
C GLY A 101 34.38 9.67 -13.30
N LYS A 102 34.92 8.87 -12.36
CA LYS A 102 36.38 8.65 -12.21
C LYS A 102 37.04 8.05 -13.45
N LYS A 103 36.28 7.29 -14.24
CA LYS A 103 36.73 6.70 -15.52
C LYS A 103 36.42 7.60 -16.72
N GLU A 104 35.86 8.78 -16.48
CA GLU A 104 35.57 9.76 -17.52
C GLU A 104 34.70 9.21 -18.67
N ARG A 105 33.81 8.27 -18.37
CA ARG A 105 32.96 7.62 -19.36
C ARG A 105 31.48 7.94 -19.16
N PRO A 106 30.66 7.86 -20.22
CA PRO A 106 29.22 7.88 -20.07
C PRO A 106 28.72 6.66 -19.29
N LEU A 107 27.61 6.88 -18.59
CA LEU A 107 26.77 5.92 -17.89
C LEU A 107 25.55 5.63 -18.77
N SER A 108 25.18 4.35 -18.93
CA SER A 108 23.89 3.97 -19.52
C SER A 108 22.85 3.77 -18.41
N LEU A 109 21.64 4.27 -18.62
CA LEU A 109 20.50 4.13 -17.71
C LEU A 109 19.34 3.48 -18.46
N GLU A 110 18.76 2.42 -17.88
CA GLU A 110 17.48 1.85 -18.30
C GLU A 110 16.40 2.37 -17.35
N MET A 111 15.36 2.99 -17.90
CA MET A 111 14.34 3.71 -17.13
C MET A 111 12.93 3.33 -17.56
N THR A 112 11.96 3.50 -16.66
CA THR A 112 10.53 3.40 -16.98
C THR A 112 9.83 4.73 -16.77
N ARG A 113 8.84 5.00 -17.62
CA ARG A 113 7.85 6.08 -17.48
C ARG A 113 6.47 5.48 -17.67
N GLY A 114 5.78 5.24 -16.57
CA GLY A 114 4.56 4.42 -16.60
C GLY A 114 4.87 3.01 -17.09
N SER A 115 4.19 2.55 -18.13
CA SER A 115 4.45 1.23 -18.75
C SER A 115 5.62 1.22 -19.74
N ASP A 116 6.12 2.39 -20.15
CA ASP A 116 7.09 2.49 -21.24
C ASP A 116 8.52 2.45 -20.71
N SER A 117 9.34 1.59 -21.30
CA SER A 117 10.78 1.51 -21.02
C SER A 117 11.58 2.33 -22.03
N PHE A 118 12.61 3.04 -21.57
CA PHE A 118 13.52 3.79 -22.43
C PHE A 118 14.94 3.83 -21.86
N GLU A 119 15.91 4.09 -22.74
CA GLU A 119 17.32 4.23 -22.35
C GLU A 119 17.78 5.68 -22.44
N ALA A 120 18.69 6.05 -21.55
CA ALA A 120 19.38 7.32 -21.57
C ALA A 120 20.86 7.14 -21.27
N SER A 121 21.70 7.98 -21.89
CA SER A 121 23.12 8.05 -21.57
C SER A 121 23.46 9.42 -20.99
N VAL A 122 24.28 9.42 -19.95
CA VAL A 122 24.71 10.63 -19.24
C VAL A 122 26.18 10.51 -18.87
N ARG A 123 26.96 11.57 -19.07
CA ARG A 123 28.32 11.65 -18.53
C ARG A 123 28.24 12.35 -17.17
N PRO A 124 28.69 11.71 -16.08
CA PRO A 124 28.73 12.37 -14.77
C PRO A 124 29.58 13.64 -14.83
N TYR A 125 29.16 14.66 -14.09
CA TYR A 125 29.92 15.88 -13.89
C TYR A 125 30.35 15.99 -12.42
N GLN A 126 31.46 16.68 -12.16
CA GLN A 126 31.92 16.93 -10.81
C GLN A 126 31.10 18.06 -10.19
N ASN A 127 30.48 17.81 -9.05
CA ASN A 127 29.76 18.83 -8.28
C ASN A 127 30.73 19.71 -7.48
N GLU A 128 30.20 20.71 -6.77
CA GLU A 128 30.99 21.63 -5.95
C GLU A 128 31.79 20.94 -4.83
N SER A 129 31.34 19.77 -4.37
CA SER A 129 32.00 18.95 -3.34
C SER A 129 33.05 17.98 -3.90
N SER A 130 33.38 18.07 -5.18
CA SER A 130 34.28 17.14 -5.89
C SER A 130 33.79 15.69 -6.04
N ASP A 131 32.50 15.45 -5.82
CA ASP A 131 31.84 14.18 -6.12
C ASP A 131 31.22 14.18 -7.51
N TYR A 132 31.12 13.01 -8.14
CA TYR A 132 30.42 12.89 -9.43
C TYR A 132 28.89 12.81 -9.26
N ALA A 133 28.17 13.58 -10.07
CA ALA A 133 26.72 13.66 -10.09
C ALA A 133 26.16 13.61 -11.52
N ILE A 134 24.86 13.34 -11.63
CA ILE A 134 24.10 13.37 -12.90
C ILE A 134 22.97 14.39 -12.89
N GLY A 135 22.87 15.23 -11.84
CA GLY A 135 21.92 16.34 -11.77
C GLY A 135 20.48 15.94 -11.42
N LEU A 136 20.28 14.77 -10.80
CA LEU A 136 18.97 14.28 -10.38
C LEU A 136 18.86 14.22 -8.86
N TYR A 137 17.72 14.67 -8.34
CA TYR A 137 17.27 14.31 -7.00
C TYR A 137 16.49 13.01 -7.11
N VAL A 138 16.85 12.01 -6.31
CA VAL A 138 16.31 10.67 -6.41
C VAL A 138 15.98 10.08 -5.05
N LYS A 139 15.07 9.10 -5.04
CA LYS A 139 14.78 8.27 -3.88
C LYS A 139 14.45 6.83 -4.30
N ASP A 140 14.59 5.91 -3.39
CA ASP A 140 14.33 4.46 -3.56
C ASP A 140 13.27 3.94 -2.59
N LYS A 141 12.66 4.84 -1.82
CA LYS A 141 11.73 4.51 -0.74
C LYS A 141 10.55 5.49 -0.71
N ILE A 142 9.41 4.96 -0.29
CA ILE A 142 8.18 5.72 -0.03
C ILE A 142 7.85 5.54 1.44
N SER A 143 7.76 6.64 2.16
CA SER A 143 7.38 6.64 3.57
C SER A 143 6.06 7.35 3.78
N GLY A 144 5.31 6.94 4.81
CA GLY A 144 4.09 7.59 5.22
C GLY A 144 3.68 7.20 6.63
N ILE A 145 2.89 8.06 7.26
CA ILE A 145 2.25 7.80 8.55
C ILE A 145 0.83 7.29 8.30
N GLY A 146 0.46 6.24 9.00
CA GLY A 146 -0.88 5.68 8.99
C GLY A 146 -1.25 5.10 10.34
N THR A 147 -2.35 4.37 10.36
CA THR A 147 -2.82 3.67 11.54
C THR A 147 -2.88 2.16 11.26
N LEU A 148 -2.40 1.36 12.22
CA LEU A 148 -2.60 -0.09 12.22
C LEU A 148 -4.09 -0.35 12.41
N THR A 149 -4.72 -1.04 11.46
CA THR A 149 -6.16 -1.32 11.53
C THR A 149 -6.42 -2.56 12.38
N PHE A 150 -5.76 -3.67 12.05
CA PHE A 150 -6.00 -4.92 12.75
C PHE A 150 -4.77 -5.81 12.72
N THR A 151 -4.73 -6.72 13.67
CA THR A 151 -3.83 -7.87 13.69
C THR A 151 -4.63 -9.15 13.84
N ASN A 152 -4.29 -10.17 13.06
CA ASN A 152 -4.83 -11.51 13.22
C ASN A 152 -4.00 -12.29 14.26
N PRO A 153 -4.59 -12.64 15.42
CA PRO A 153 -3.85 -13.33 16.49
C PRO A 153 -3.43 -14.77 16.12
N LYS A 154 -3.94 -15.34 15.02
CA LYS A 154 -3.62 -16.72 14.63
C LYS A 154 -2.27 -16.83 13.91
N ASP A 155 -1.91 -15.82 13.11
CA ASP A 155 -0.76 -15.92 12.19
C ASP A 155 0.07 -14.63 12.06
N ASP A 156 -0.21 -13.66 12.92
CA ASP A 156 0.42 -12.33 13.03
C ASP A 156 0.27 -11.47 11.76
N SER A 157 -0.66 -11.82 10.87
CA SER A 157 -0.98 -10.98 9.72
C SER A 157 -1.64 -9.66 10.18
N PHE A 158 -1.38 -8.58 9.45
CA PHE A 158 -1.97 -7.27 9.76
C PHE A 158 -2.52 -6.57 8.52
N GLY A 159 -3.41 -5.61 8.78
CA GLY A 159 -3.83 -4.60 7.81
C GLY A 159 -3.69 -3.19 8.38
N ALA A 160 -3.31 -2.23 7.54
CA ALA A 160 -3.14 -0.82 7.91
C ALA A 160 -3.62 0.12 6.78
N LEU A 161 -3.81 1.41 7.12
CA LEU A 161 -4.24 2.53 6.25
C LEU A 161 -5.66 2.43 5.66
N GLY A 162 -6.09 1.30 5.10
CA GLY A 162 -7.36 1.25 4.37
C GLY A 162 -7.29 1.83 2.94
N HIS A 163 -6.10 2.22 2.46
CA HIS A 163 -5.85 2.61 1.07
C HIS A 163 -4.39 2.35 0.66
N VAL A 164 -4.14 2.41 -0.66
CA VAL A 164 -2.80 2.28 -1.26
C VAL A 164 -1.92 3.48 -0.93
N ILE A 165 -0.66 3.23 -0.60
CA ILE A 165 0.38 4.27 -0.53
C ILE A 165 0.82 4.58 -1.97
N ARG A 166 0.65 5.83 -2.37
CA ARG A 166 1.07 6.32 -3.69
C ARG A 166 2.17 7.36 -3.55
N GLN A 167 3.14 7.28 -4.45
CA GLN A 167 4.08 8.37 -4.68
C GLN A 167 3.62 9.17 -5.89
N PRO A 168 3.38 10.49 -5.77
CA PRO A 168 3.15 11.35 -6.92
C PRO A 168 4.24 11.15 -7.98
N GLY A 169 3.84 10.87 -9.22
CA GLY A 169 4.73 10.59 -10.35
C GLY A 169 4.93 9.09 -10.66
N ILE A 170 4.70 8.18 -9.71
CA ILE A 170 4.73 6.73 -9.97
C ILE A 170 3.34 6.29 -10.47
N ALA A 171 3.28 5.81 -11.72
CA ALA A 171 2.01 5.49 -12.35
C ALA A 171 1.36 4.21 -11.81
N ASN A 172 2.15 3.25 -11.34
CA ASN A 172 1.68 1.93 -10.96
C ASN A 172 2.13 1.56 -9.54
N SER A 173 1.19 1.22 -8.67
CA SER A 173 1.50 0.76 -7.30
C SER A 173 2.31 -0.54 -7.28
N LYS A 174 2.30 -1.33 -8.37
CA LYS A 174 3.19 -2.51 -8.54
C LYS A 174 4.68 -2.16 -8.68
N GLU A 175 5.02 -0.89 -8.85
CA GLU A 175 6.42 -0.43 -8.80
C GLU A 175 6.91 -0.22 -7.36
N VAL A 176 6.05 -0.51 -6.38
CA VAL A 176 6.35 -0.50 -4.96
C VAL A 176 6.44 -1.96 -4.49
N ASP A 177 7.62 -2.34 -4.01
CA ASP A 177 7.94 -3.68 -3.52
C ASP A 177 7.58 -3.82 -2.02
N GLU A 178 8.06 -4.89 -1.40
CA GLU A 178 8.00 -5.14 0.03
C GLU A 178 8.57 -3.97 0.85
N GLY A 179 8.10 -3.87 2.09
CA GLY A 179 8.46 -2.77 2.98
C GLY A 179 8.54 -3.18 4.43
N THR A 180 8.57 -2.18 5.30
CA THR A 180 8.64 -2.33 6.75
C THR A 180 7.55 -1.46 7.38
N ILE A 181 6.95 -2.00 8.44
CA ILE A 181 6.09 -1.25 9.34
C ILE A 181 6.84 -1.06 10.66
N ALA A 182 6.78 0.15 11.20
CA ALA A 182 7.43 0.55 12.44
C ALA A 182 6.46 1.33 13.33
N ARG A 183 6.72 1.32 14.64
CA ARG A 183 5.94 2.13 15.57
C ARG A 183 6.23 3.60 15.31
N SER A 184 5.19 4.43 15.40
CA SER A 184 5.33 5.87 15.26
C SER A 184 4.84 6.60 16.52
N ASN A 185 5.51 7.70 16.85
CA ASN A 185 5.16 8.59 17.94
C ASN A 185 4.63 9.92 17.37
N VAL A 186 3.39 10.27 17.68
CA VAL A 186 2.74 11.51 17.25
C VAL A 186 3.25 12.67 18.10
N THR A 187 3.97 13.59 17.48
CA THR A 187 4.59 14.74 18.15
C THR A 187 3.69 15.96 18.15
N SER A 188 2.84 16.12 17.12
CA SER A 188 1.86 17.19 17.04
C SER A 188 0.78 16.90 16.00
N ILE A 189 -0.31 17.65 16.06
CA ILE A 189 -1.37 17.66 15.05
C ILE A 189 -1.44 19.05 14.42
N ARG A 190 -1.32 19.12 13.08
CA ARG A 190 -1.82 20.27 12.33
C ARG A 190 -3.33 20.11 12.19
N ARG A 191 -4.07 21.01 12.81
CA ARG A 191 -5.54 21.03 12.74
C ARG A 191 -6.01 21.15 11.28
N GLY A 192 -7.06 20.41 10.93
CA GLY A 192 -7.75 20.51 9.65
C GLY A 192 -8.81 21.62 9.64
N GLU A 193 -8.99 22.23 8.48
CA GLU A 193 -9.97 23.29 8.22
C GLU A 193 -10.67 23.01 6.88
N GLU A 194 -11.77 23.70 6.59
CA GLU A 194 -12.48 23.56 5.32
C GLU A 194 -11.54 23.87 4.14
N GLY A 195 -11.44 22.91 3.20
CA GLY A 195 -10.54 23.02 2.04
C GLY A 195 -9.08 22.65 2.33
N MET A 196 -8.67 22.48 3.59
CA MET A 196 -7.30 22.14 3.99
C MET A 196 -7.28 20.99 4.99
N PRO A 197 -7.03 19.74 4.53
CA PRO A 197 -6.86 18.61 5.43
C PRO A 197 -5.77 18.86 6.48
N GLY A 198 -6.10 18.53 7.72
CA GLY A 198 -5.13 18.49 8.81
C GLY A 198 -4.16 17.32 8.65
N GLU A 199 -3.15 17.26 9.50
CA GLU A 199 -2.07 16.28 9.39
C GLU A 199 -1.53 15.86 10.76
N LYS A 200 -1.33 14.55 10.97
CA LYS A 200 -0.53 14.04 12.08
C LYS A 200 0.95 14.20 11.77
N HIS A 201 1.66 14.95 12.58
CA HIS A 201 3.11 14.95 12.56
C HIS A 201 3.61 13.88 13.52
N ALA A 202 4.36 12.93 12.99
CA ALA A 202 4.83 11.81 13.77
C ALA A 202 6.22 11.38 13.31
N GLU A 203 6.99 10.86 14.26
CA GLU A 203 8.33 10.35 14.03
C GLU A 203 8.32 8.83 14.12
N PHE A 204 9.17 8.17 13.35
CA PHE A 204 9.40 6.74 13.43
C PHE A 204 10.79 6.40 12.91
N ASP A 205 11.36 5.32 13.44
CA ASP A 205 12.63 4.77 12.97
C ASP A 205 12.48 3.27 12.74
N VAL A 206 12.62 2.86 11.47
CA VAL A 206 12.52 1.47 11.05
C VAL A 206 13.68 0.60 11.56
N SER A 207 14.76 1.20 12.05
CA SER A 207 15.93 0.49 12.58
C SER A 207 15.79 0.11 14.05
N SER A 208 15.16 0.96 14.88
CA SER A 208 14.94 0.71 16.30
C SER A 208 13.58 0.10 16.60
N ASP A 209 12.52 0.53 15.90
CA ASP A 209 11.12 0.28 16.28
C ASP A 209 10.35 -0.52 15.24
N LYS A 210 11.05 -1.42 14.54
CA LYS A 210 10.48 -2.33 13.55
C LYS A 210 9.42 -3.25 14.16
N MET A 211 8.18 -3.11 13.69
CA MET A 211 7.06 -3.96 14.08
C MET A 211 6.93 -5.19 13.19
N GLY A 212 7.31 -5.11 11.91
CA GLY A 212 7.08 -6.21 10.97
C GLY A 212 7.53 -5.92 9.54
N VAL A 213 7.06 -6.74 8.61
CA VAL A 213 7.30 -6.58 7.17
C VAL A 213 5.99 -6.34 6.44
N VAL A 214 6.02 -5.46 5.45
CA VAL A 214 4.93 -5.21 4.51
C VAL A 214 5.18 -6.04 3.26
N SER A 215 4.16 -6.73 2.76
CA SER A 215 4.25 -7.53 1.53
C SER A 215 3.24 -7.12 0.47
N ILE A 216 2.18 -6.41 0.84
CA ILE A 216 1.11 -6.00 -0.08
C ILE A 216 0.83 -4.51 0.12
N ASN A 217 0.83 -3.75 -0.97
CA ASN A 217 0.37 -2.37 -1.05
C ASN A 217 -0.77 -2.29 -2.09
N SER A 218 -2.02 -2.35 -1.61
CA SER A 218 -3.20 -2.47 -2.46
C SER A 218 -4.19 -1.33 -2.24
N SER A 219 -5.23 -1.28 -3.06
CA SER A 219 -6.25 -0.22 -2.99
C SER A 219 -7.01 -0.18 -1.66
N PHE A 220 -7.01 -1.26 -0.89
CA PHE A 220 -7.72 -1.37 0.40
C PHE A 220 -6.79 -1.33 1.61
N GLY A 221 -5.50 -1.12 1.41
CA GLY A 221 -4.57 -0.97 2.52
C GLY A 221 -3.21 -1.59 2.26
N VAL A 222 -2.44 -1.62 3.34
CA VAL A 222 -1.11 -2.21 3.38
C VAL A 222 -1.18 -3.42 4.31
N PHE A 223 -0.66 -4.56 3.82
CA PHE A 223 -0.74 -5.83 4.54
C PHE A 223 0.61 -6.53 4.61
N GLY A 224 0.77 -7.35 5.65
CA GLY A 224 2.00 -8.08 5.87
C GLY A 224 1.95 -8.88 7.17
N LYS A 225 3.11 -9.09 7.78
CA LYS A 225 3.25 -9.82 9.04
C LYS A 225 4.00 -9.03 10.09
N LEU A 226 3.47 -9.03 11.30
CA LEU A 226 4.14 -8.49 12.46
C LEU A 226 5.15 -9.49 13.01
N ASN A 227 6.12 -8.96 13.74
CA ASN A 227 7.02 -9.73 14.56
C ASN A 227 6.25 -10.18 15.81
N LYS A 228 6.33 -11.47 16.15
CA LYS A 228 5.69 -12.11 17.32
C LYS A 228 5.97 -11.49 18.71
N LYS A 229 6.70 -10.38 18.82
CA LYS A 229 7.20 -9.83 20.10
C LYS A 229 6.51 -8.52 20.53
N ASP A 230 5.44 -8.10 19.87
CA ASP A 230 4.75 -6.87 20.27
C ASP A 230 3.81 -7.11 21.46
N ALA A 231 4.38 -7.07 22.67
CA ALA A 231 3.64 -7.28 23.92
C ALA A 231 2.43 -6.34 24.09
N LYS A 232 2.49 -5.10 23.54
CA LYS A 232 1.37 -4.15 23.62
C LYS A 232 0.15 -4.60 22.80
N LEU A 233 0.35 -5.43 21.78
CA LEU A 233 -0.73 -6.01 20.99
C LEU A 233 -1.31 -7.26 21.65
N GLU A 234 -0.47 -8.09 22.29
CA GLU A 234 -0.90 -9.34 22.95
C GLU A 234 -1.84 -9.12 24.14
N GLU A 235 -1.76 -7.96 24.80
CA GLU A 235 -2.63 -7.62 25.93
C GLU A 235 -4.06 -7.24 25.51
N ARG A 236 -4.33 -7.09 24.21
CA ARG A 236 -5.61 -6.60 23.69
C ARG A 236 -6.55 -7.75 23.33
N SER A 237 -7.82 -7.61 23.67
CA SER A 237 -8.85 -8.59 23.29
C SER A 237 -9.18 -8.49 21.79
N ALA A 238 -9.28 -9.65 21.14
CA ALA A 238 -9.78 -9.73 19.78
C ALA A 238 -11.30 -9.45 19.75
N LEU A 239 -11.74 -8.69 18.75
CA LEU A 239 -13.14 -8.41 18.49
C LEU A 239 -13.60 -9.18 17.24
N PRO A 240 -14.85 -9.65 17.20
CA PRO A 240 -15.45 -10.18 15.98
C PRO A 240 -15.53 -9.11 14.88
N VAL A 241 -15.61 -9.56 13.63
CA VAL A 241 -15.82 -8.68 12.47
C VAL A 241 -17.26 -8.77 11.98
N LYS A 242 -17.79 -7.68 11.40
CA LYS A 242 -19.07 -7.71 10.66
C LYS A 242 -18.84 -7.71 9.16
N ARG A 243 -19.71 -8.38 8.42
CA ARG A 243 -19.80 -8.25 6.95
C ARG A 243 -20.30 -6.86 6.58
N ALA A 244 -19.99 -6.41 5.36
CA ALA A 244 -20.40 -5.10 4.88
C ALA A 244 -21.92 -4.89 4.96
N ALA A 245 -22.71 -5.91 4.59
CA ALA A 245 -24.18 -5.87 4.62
C ALA A 245 -24.76 -5.74 6.04
N ASP A 246 -24.03 -6.15 7.08
CA ASP A 246 -24.49 -6.16 8.46
C ASP A 246 -24.14 -4.86 9.23
N VAL A 247 -23.41 -3.94 8.59
CA VAL A 247 -23.08 -2.63 9.17
C VAL A 247 -24.32 -1.73 9.15
N LYS A 248 -24.58 -1.06 10.27
CA LYS A 248 -25.76 -0.20 10.43
C LYS A 248 -25.36 1.27 10.46
N LYS A 249 -26.27 2.13 10.02
CA LYS A 249 -26.15 3.57 10.29
C LYS A 249 -26.35 3.83 11.78
N GLY A 250 -25.69 4.87 12.29
CA GLY A 250 -25.79 5.30 13.69
C GLY A 250 -24.45 5.28 14.43
N PRO A 251 -24.49 5.27 15.78
CA PRO A 251 -23.30 5.42 16.61
C PRO A 251 -22.24 4.34 16.36
N ALA A 252 -20.99 4.76 16.36
CA ALA A 252 -19.81 3.90 16.31
C ALA A 252 -18.63 4.62 16.97
N LYS A 253 -17.48 3.97 17.02
CA LYS A 253 -16.24 4.54 17.52
C LYS A 253 -15.10 4.35 16.54
N ILE A 254 -14.12 5.24 16.58
CA ILE A 254 -12.81 5.02 15.97
C ILE A 254 -11.73 4.87 17.03
N ARG A 255 -10.72 4.05 16.76
CA ARG A 255 -9.50 3.95 17.58
C ARG A 255 -8.33 4.61 16.88
N THR A 256 -7.71 5.62 17.50
CA THR A 256 -6.59 6.35 16.89
C THR A 256 -5.68 6.98 17.95
N VAL A 257 -4.49 7.40 17.54
CA VAL A 257 -3.54 8.17 18.36
C VAL A 257 -3.52 9.62 17.90
N VAL A 258 -3.66 10.57 18.82
CA VAL A 258 -3.51 12.02 18.56
C VAL A 258 -2.29 12.62 19.25
N GLU A 259 -1.72 11.94 20.24
CA GLU A 259 -0.56 12.39 20.99
C GLU A 259 0.27 11.18 21.46
N GLY A 260 1.59 11.25 21.24
CA GLY A 260 2.53 10.20 21.61
C GLY A 260 2.21 8.88 20.92
N ASP A 261 2.05 7.81 21.70
CA ASP A 261 1.64 6.48 21.24
C ASP A 261 0.35 5.98 21.93
N LYS A 262 -0.38 6.89 22.57
CA LYS A 262 -1.57 6.56 23.35
C LYS A 262 -2.78 6.39 22.44
N ILE A 263 -3.31 5.17 22.39
CA ILE A 263 -4.52 4.85 21.63
C ILE A 263 -5.74 5.26 22.46
N GLU A 264 -6.63 6.01 21.84
CA GLU A 264 -7.90 6.43 22.43
C GLU A 264 -9.06 6.06 21.52
N GLU A 265 -10.25 5.95 22.11
CA GLU A 265 -11.49 5.80 21.37
C GLU A 265 -12.19 7.17 21.28
N TYR A 266 -12.76 7.43 20.11
CA TYR A 266 -13.53 8.63 19.83
C TYR A 266 -14.84 8.27 19.17
N ASP A 267 -15.91 8.90 19.62
CA ASP A 267 -17.26 8.71 19.07
C ASP A 267 -17.39 9.29 17.65
N ILE A 268 -18.05 8.50 16.81
CA ILE A 268 -18.41 8.86 15.44
C ILE A 268 -19.84 8.41 15.14
N GLU A 269 -20.37 8.86 14.01
CA GLU A 269 -21.62 8.36 13.43
C GLU A 269 -21.36 7.79 12.04
N ILE A 270 -21.87 6.58 11.78
CA ILE A 270 -21.95 6.01 10.43
C ILE A 270 -23.20 6.59 9.76
N VAL A 271 -23.00 7.50 8.82
CA VAL A 271 -24.06 8.22 8.10
C VAL A 271 -24.57 7.40 6.91
N GLU A 272 -23.68 6.61 6.31
CA GLU A 272 -24.00 5.78 5.14
C GLU A 272 -23.21 4.47 5.16
N ASN A 273 -23.88 3.40 4.72
CA ASN A 273 -23.28 2.10 4.46
C ASN A 273 -23.63 1.70 3.02
N ASN A 274 -22.62 1.40 2.22
CA ASN A 274 -22.72 1.06 0.80
C ASN A 274 -22.20 -0.37 0.51
N PRO A 275 -22.88 -1.42 1.01
CA PRO A 275 -22.40 -2.80 0.91
C PRO A 275 -22.47 -3.37 -0.51
N ASP A 276 -23.44 -2.91 -1.32
CA ASP A 276 -23.67 -3.40 -2.68
C ASP A 276 -22.77 -2.73 -3.73
N SER A 277 -21.91 -1.80 -3.31
CA SER A 277 -20.92 -1.22 -4.20
C SER A 277 -19.83 -2.25 -4.50
N LYS A 278 -19.23 -2.18 -5.70
CA LYS A 278 -17.95 -2.89 -5.92
C LYS A 278 -16.98 -2.46 -4.80
N PRO A 279 -16.18 -3.38 -4.24
CA PRO A 279 -15.24 -3.05 -3.17
C PRO A 279 -14.52 -1.74 -3.46
N SER A 280 -14.64 -0.79 -2.54
CA SER A 280 -14.14 0.57 -2.73
C SER A 280 -13.64 1.15 -1.40
N THR A 281 -12.77 2.16 -1.46
CA THR A 281 -12.34 2.89 -0.25
C THR A 281 -13.45 3.78 0.34
N LYS A 282 -14.64 3.78 -0.27
CA LYS A 282 -15.81 4.61 0.07
C LYS A 282 -17.03 3.76 0.46
N GLY A 283 -16.79 2.62 1.11
CA GLY A 283 -17.84 1.71 1.56
C GLY A 283 -18.72 2.29 2.67
N LEU A 284 -18.15 3.17 3.51
CA LEU A 284 -18.83 3.86 4.59
C LEU A 284 -18.68 5.37 4.42
N VAL A 285 -19.69 6.13 4.86
CA VAL A 285 -19.57 7.56 5.15
C VAL A 285 -19.70 7.74 6.66
N ILE A 286 -18.72 8.40 7.26
CA ILE A 286 -18.65 8.63 8.70
C ILE A 286 -18.57 10.12 9.02
N LYS A 287 -18.97 10.47 10.23
CA LYS A 287 -18.84 11.82 10.80
C LYS A 287 -18.29 11.74 12.21
N ILE A 288 -17.27 12.54 12.52
CA ILE A 288 -16.75 12.67 13.88
C ILE A 288 -17.76 13.43 14.74
N THR A 289 -18.12 12.85 15.88
CA THR A 289 -19.05 13.46 16.85
C THR A 289 -18.38 13.73 18.21
N ASP A 290 -17.22 13.16 18.47
CA ASP A 290 -16.44 13.40 19.70
C ASP A 290 -15.84 14.82 19.72
N GLU A 291 -16.29 15.62 20.69
CA GLU A 291 -15.85 17.01 20.85
C GLU A 291 -14.34 17.12 21.15
N ARG A 292 -13.76 16.17 21.88
CA ARG A 292 -12.32 16.19 22.22
C ARG A 292 -11.49 16.03 20.95
N LEU A 293 -11.90 15.10 20.08
CA LEU A 293 -11.20 14.89 18.81
C LEU A 293 -11.31 16.11 17.91
N LEU A 294 -12.52 16.66 17.77
CA LEU A 294 -12.78 17.86 16.96
C LEU A 294 -11.99 19.06 17.45
N GLU A 295 -11.88 19.24 18.77
CA GLU A 295 -11.10 20.33 19.37
C GLU A 295 -9.61 20.20 19.06
N GLN A 296 -9.04 18.99 19.13
CA GLN A 296 -7.62 18.76 18.91
C GLN A 296 -7.24 18.77 17.42
N THR A 297 -8.11 18.29 16.54
CA THR A 297 -7.74 17.92 15.18
C THR A 297 -8.53 18.65 14.09
N GLY A 298 -9.68 19.23 14.42
CA GLY A 298 -10.62 19.79 13.44
C GLY A 298 -11.39 18.73 12.66
N GLY A 299 -11.23 17.44 12.96
CA GLY A 299 -11.91 16.33 12.30
C GLY A 299 -10.94 15.22 11.87
N ILE A 300 -11.21 14.59 10.73
CA ILE A 300 -10.36 13.55 10.17
C ILE A 300 -9.13 14.21 9.54
N VAL A 301 -7.95 13.81 10.00
CA VAL A 301 -6.66 14.34 9.52
C VAL A 301 -5.82 13.24 8.84
N GLN A 302 -4.90 13.64 7.97
CA GLN A 302 -3.95 12.72 7.35
C GLN A 302 -3.14 11.99 8.43
N GLY A 303 -2.97 10.68 8.28
CA GLY A 303 -2.39 9.79 9.29
C GLY A 303 -3.41 9.08 10.19
N MET A 304 -4.68 9.51 10.20
CA MET A 304 -5.78 8.72 10.80
C MET A 304 -6.21 7.54 9.92
N SER A 305 -5.83 7.55 8.64
CA SER A 305 -6.19 6.46 7.74
C SER A 305 -5.75 5.12 8.32
N GLY A 306 -6.69 4.18 8.36
CA GLY A 306 -6.52 2.86 8.98
C GLY A 306 -7.06 2.78 10.40
N SER A 307 -7.54 3.89 11.00
CA SER A 307 -8.17 3.87 12.33
C SER A 307 -9.36 2.92 12.32
N PRO A 308 -9.38 1.88 13.18
CA PRO A 308 -10.45 0.89 13.20
C PRO A 308 -11.78 1.54 13.57
N ILE A 309 -12.81 1.23 12.79
CA ILE A 309 -14.20 1.61 13.09
C ILE A 309 -14.84 0.44 13.82
N ILE A 310 -15.39 0.69 15.00
CA ILE A 310 -15.99 -0.30 15.90
C ILE A 310 -17.47 0.05 16.12
N GLN A 311 -18.36 -0.90 15.87
CA GLN A 311 -19.80 -0.76 16.11
C GLN A 311 -20.36 -2.04 16.75
N ASP A 312 -21.06 -1.88 17.87
CA ASP A 312 -21.61 -2.97 18.70
C ASP A 312 -20.54 -4.02 19.06
N ASP A 313 -19.36 -3.59 19.50
CA ASP A 313 -18.21 -4.47 19.84
C ASP A 313 -17.67 -5.32 18.67
N HIS A 314 -17.98 -4.94 17.43
CA HIS A 314 -17.41 -5.55 16.22
C HIS A 314 -16.55 -4.55 15.47
N ILE A 315 -15.45 -5.01 14.87
CA ILE A 315 -14.75 -4.23 13.86
C ILE A 315 -15.60 -4.26 12.59
N VAL A 316 -15.91 -3.09 12.04
CA VAL A 316 -16.76 -2.96 10.85
C VAL A 316 -16.04 -2.33 9.66
N GLY A 317 -14.94 -1.63 9.93
CA GLY A 317 -14.17 -0.97 8.88
C GLY A 317 -12.95 -0.22 9.38
N ALA A 318 -12.40 0.60 8.50
CA ALA A 318 -11.31 1.50 8.80
C ALA A 318 -11.53 2.86 8.13
N VAL A 319 -11.13 3.95 8.79
CA VAL A 319 -11.13 5.30 8.21
C VAL A 319 -10.19 5.35 7.00
N THR A 320 -10.58 6.02 5.91
CA THR A 320 -9.72 6.21 4.73
C THR A 320 -9.44 7.69 4.44
N HIS A 321 -10.34 8.38 3.75
CA HIS A 321 -10.12 9.74 3.25
C HIS A 321 -11.12 10.71 3.87
N VAL A 322 -10.66 11.90 4.22
CA VAL A 322 -11.49 13.02 4.65
C VAL A 322 -12.19 13.68 3.45
N PHE A 323 -13.35 14.30 3.66
CA PHE A 323 -14.00 15.13 2.64
C PHE A 323 -13.27 16.47 2.54
N VAL A 324 -13.02 16.93 1.31
CA VAL A 324 -12.26 18.18 1.08
C VAL A 324 -12.96 19.40 1.68
N ASN A 325 -14.30 19.44 1.63
CA ASN A 325 -15.09 20.58 2.07
C ASN A 325 -15.69 20.40 3.48
N ASP A 326 -15.42 19.28 4.16
CA ASP A 326 -15.91 19.02 5.51
C ASP A 326 -14.90 18.10 6.22
N SER A 327 -14.02 18.68 7.03
CA SER A 327 -13.01 17.91 7.75
C SER A 327 -13.63 16.97 8.79
N THR A 328 -14.86 17.21 9.24
CA THR A 328 -15.53 16.37 10.24
C THR A 328 -16.08 15.08 9.65
N SER A 329 -16.20 15.00 8.33
CA SER A 329 -16.72 13.83 7.62
C SER A 329 -15.72 13.21 6.68
N GLY A 330 -15.90 11.93 6.43
CA GLY A 330 -14.99 11.17 5.59
C GLY A 330 -15.53 9.81 5.19
N TYR A 331 -14.68 9.06 4.52
CA TYR A 331 -14.97 7.72 4.06
C TYR A 331 -14.34 6.67 4.97
N GLY A 332 -14.96 5.49 4.99
CA GLY A 332 -14.38 4.27 5.51
C GLY A 332 -14.42 3.14 4.48
N VAL A 333 -13.51 2.19 4.62
CA VAL A 333 -13.51 0.91 3.90
C VAL A 333 -14.04 -0.16 4.86
N HIS A 334 -14.84 -1.10 4.36
CA HIS A 334 -15.30 -2.23 5.17
C HIS A 334 -14.15 -3.16 5.54
N ILE A 335 -14.21 -3.71 6.75
CA ILE A 335 -13.17 -4.62 7.23
C ILE A 335 -13.13 -5.90 6.39
N GLU A 336 -14.30 -6.36 5.92
CA GLU A 336 -14.45 -7.51 5.03
C GLU A 336 -13.58 -7.37 3.77
N TRP A 337 -13.67 -6.23 3.08
CA TRP A 337 -12.88 -5.99 1.87
C TRP A 337 -11.38 -5.91 2.15
N MET A 338 -10.98 -5.37 3.30
CA MET A 338 -9.56 -5.38 3.70
C MET A 338 -9.06 -6.81 3.95
N ILE A 339 -9.88 -7.66 4.58
CA ILE A 339 -9.52 -9.06 4.87
C ILE A 339 -9.43 -9.85 3.58
N GLU A 340 -10.43 -9.76 2.69
CA GLU A 340 -10.42 -10.42 1.38
C GLU A 340 -9.17 -10.04 0.57
N GLU A 341 -8.84 -8.74 0.55
CA GLU A 341 -7.66 -8.24 -0.15
C GLU A 341 -6.35 -8.75 0.45
N SER A 342 -6.28 -8.91 1.77
CA SER A 342 -5.10 -9.47 2.44
C SER A 342 -4.85 -10.95 2.09
N MET A 343 -5.88 -11.65 1.60
CA MET A 343 -5.81 -13.06 1.20
C MET A 343 -5.52 -13.24 -0.30
N ASN A 344 -5.74 -12.21 -1.11
CA ASN A 344 -5.46 -12.22 -2.54
C ASN A 344 -3.95 -12.13 -2.79
N LYS A 345 -3.33 -13.26 -3.15
CA LYS A 345 -1.90 -13.36 -3.55
C LYS A 345 -1.70 -13.17 -5.05
#